data_AF-A0A4Z0PUW4-F1
#
_entry.id   AF-A0A4Z0PUW4-F1
#
_cell.length_a   1.000
_cell.length_b   1.000
_cell.length_c   1.000
_cell.angle_alpha   90.00
_cell.angle_beta   90.00
_cell.angle_gamma   90.00
#
_symmetry.space_group_name_H-M   'P 1'
#
loop_
_entity.id
_entity.type
_entity.pdbx_description
1 polymer ?
#
loop_
_entity_poly.entity_id
_entity_poly.type
_entity_poly.pdbx_seq_one_letter_code
_entity_poly.pdbx_strand_id
1 'polypeptide(L)'
;MMNLPGLRPGTMARNSIISTGTGYSPHNLLTLFCEAEQTDTPHTGGRVLGRTATGVAVAVRCRRCGHVREHTLSPLPEGLQVYQVRITGEDGPHLPDSMRPLPFLEESFEVVAASLQDAHERAEFASSLRFAGHLVRYYINGEEHLNERF
;
A
#
# COMPACT_ATOMS: atom_id res chain seq x y z
N MET A 1 29.41 42.10 41.49
CA MET A 1 28.42 41.13 41.99
C MET A 1 27.04 41.57 41.54
N MET A 2 26.43 40.82 40.62
CA MET A 2 24.99 40.57 40.47
C MET A 2 24.84 39.72 39.18
N ASN A 3 24.87 38.40 39.37
CA ASN A 3 24.60 37.42 38.32
C ASN A 3 23.08 37.36 38.07
N LEU A 4 22.67 37.59 36.83
CA LEU A 4 21.31 37.34 36.35
C LEU A 4 21.14 35.83 36.08
N PRO A 5 20.04 35.20 36.54
CA PRO A 5 19.83 33.77 36.38
C PRO A 5 19.43 33.39 34.94
N GLY A 6 20.02 32.28 34.48
CA GLY A 6 19.83 31.72 33.15
C GLY A 6 18.39 31.28 32.86
N LEU A 7 17.89 31.71 31.72
CA LEU A 7 16.72 31.16 31.06
C LEU A 7 17.01 29.72 30.63
N ARG A 8 16.28 28.76 31.21
CA ARG A 8 16.30 27.36 30.79
C ARG A 8 15.68 27.24 29.39
N PRO A 9 16.22 26.40 28.49
CA PRO A 9 15.56 26.10 27.23
C PRO A 9 14.24 25.40 27.51
N GLY A 10 13.14 26.04 27.09
CA GLY A 10 11.80 25.50 27.16
C GLY A 10 11.74 24.17 26.42
N THR A 11 11.32 23.15 27.14
CA THR A 11 10.95 21.83 26.62
C THR A 11 9.97 22.04 25.47
N MET A 12 10.38 21.79 24.23
CA MET A 12 9.44 21.70 23.11
C MET A 12 8.45 20.59 23.46
N ALA A 13 7.21 20.97 23.76
CA ALA A 13 6.11 20.04 23.84
C ALA A 13 6.03 19.34 22.48
N ARG A 14 6.47 18.07 22.43
CA ARG A 14 6.20 17.19 21.30
C ARG A 14 4.68 17.08 21.26
N ASN A 15 4.06 17.79 20.32
CA ASN A 15 2.67 17.58 19.97
C ASN A 15 2.56 16.15 19.44
N SER A 16 2.33 15.19 20.34
CA SER A 16 1.93 13.84 19.98
C SER A 16 0.53 13.96 19.39
N ILE A 17 0.43 14.00 18.07
CA ILE A 17 -0.84 13.82 17.38
C ILE A 17 -1.26 12.38 17.68
N ILE A 18 -2.14 12.21 18.66
CA ILE A 18 -2.81 10.93 18.89
C ILE A 18 -3.91 10.86 17.85
N SER A 19 -3.61 10.21 16.73
CA SER A 19 -4.64 9.82 15.77
C SER A 19 -5.38 8.61 16.34
N THR A 20 -6.59 8.83 16.86
CA THR A 20 -7.48 7.80 17.41
C THR A 20 -8.36 7.14 16.36
N GLY A 21 -8.12 7.40 15.06
CA GLY A 21 -8.73 6.60 14.02
C GLY A 21 -8.21 5.17 14.09
N THR A 22 -9.07 4.17 13.90
CA THR A 22 -8.65 2.85 13.41
C THR A 22 -8.19 3.04 11.96
N GLY A 23 -7.08 3.77 11.79
CA GLY A 23 -6.42 3.94 10.52
C GLY A 23 -6.14 2.55 10.00
N TYR A 24 -6.66 2.28 8.81
CA TYR A 24 -6.39 1.05 8.09
C TYR A 24 -4.89 0.76 8.19
N SER A 25 -4.55 -0.29 8.94
CA SER A 25 -3.20 -0.81 8.97
C SER A 25 -3.21 -1.89 7.90
N PRO A 26 -2.48 -1.71 6.77
CA PRO A 26 -2.35 -2.78 5.80
C PRO A 26 -1.96 -4.08 6.51
N HIS A 27 -2.25 -5.23 5.94
CA HIS A 27 -1.63 -6.46 6.42
C HIS A 27 -0.14 -6.47 6.00
N ASN A 28 0.73 -6.90 6.91
CA ASN A 28 2.16 -7.00 6.63
C ASN A 28 2.38 -8.18 5.69
N LEU A 29 3.07 -7.99 4.55
CA LEU A 29 3.48 -9.13 3.73
C LEU A 29 4.70 -9.81 4.32
N LEU A 30 5.71 -9.02 4.72
CA LEU A 30 6.98 -9.49 5.27
C LEU A 30 7.42 -8.56 6.40
N THR A 31 8.25 -9.08 7.29
CA THR A 31 9.10 -8.27 8.17
C THR A 31 10.52 -8.32 7.61
N LEU A 32 11.06 -7.16 7.23
CA LEU A 32 12.40 -7.01 6.68
C LEU A 32 13.14 -5.88 7.41
N PHE A 33 14.47 -5.94 7.42
CA PHE A 33 15.30 -4.91 8.05
C PHE A 33 15.17 -3.55 7.33
N CYS A 34 14.85 -2.50 8.08
CA CYS A 34 14.83 -1.12 7.60
C CYS A 34 16.19 -0.45 7.85
N GLU A 35 16.91 -0.09 6.80
CA GLU A 35 18.22 0.57 6.94
C GLU A 35 18.14 1.98 7.56
N ALA A 36 17.04 2.71 7.35
CA ALA A 36 16.88 4.07 7.88
C ALA A 36 16.75 4.08 9.42
N GLU A 37 16.01 3.12 9.98
CA GLU A 37 15.71 3.02 11.41
C GLU A 37 16.54 1.94 12.12
N GLN A 38 17.34 1.18 11.36
CA GLN A 38 18.17 0.07 11.83
C GLN A 38 17.37 -0.98 12.64
N THR A 39 16.17 -1.32 12.17
CA THR A 39 15.28 -2.25 12.89
C THR A 39 14.40 -3.06 11.93
N ASP A 40 14.02 -4.27 12.36
CA ASP A 40 13.09 -5.12 11.65
C ASP A 40 11.71 -4.49 11.59
N THR A 41 11.24 -4.26 10.36
CA THR A 41 10.06 -3.46 10.11
C THR A 41 9.11 -4.21 9.18
N PRO A 42 7.80 -4.15 9.44
CA PRO A 42 6.85 -4.71 8.50
C PRO A 42 6.75 -3.92 7.19
N HIS A 43 6.62 -4.63 6.07
CA HIS A 43 6.49 -4.05 4.74
C HIS A 43 5.08 -4.30 4.17
N THR A 44 4.54 -3.30 3.47
CA THR A 44 3.24 -3.33 2.79
C THR A 44 3.39 -3.67 1.33
N GLY A 45 2.35 -4.31 0.78
CA GLY A 45 2.21 -4.54 -0.65
C GLY A 45 3.26 -5.51 -1.18
N GLY A 46 2.92 -6.21 -2.24
CA GLY A 46 3.83 -7.10 -2.94
C GLY A 46 3.42 -7.14 -4.38
N ARG A 47 3.61 -6.03 -5.11
CA ARG A 47 3.38 -6.04 -6.56
C ARG A 47 4.42 -6.99 -7.14
N VAL A 48 3.96 -8.03 -7.82
CA VAL A 48 4.86 -8.96 -8.48
C VAL A 48 5.57 -8.21 -9.61
N LEU A 49 6.89 -8.22 -9.56
CA LEU A 49 7.77 -7.66 -10.59
C LEU A 49 8.14 -8.72 -11.63
N GLY A 50 8.18 -9.99 -11.20
CA GLY A 50 8.47 -11.11 -12.08
C GLY A 50 8.30 -12.44 -11.37
N ARG A 51 8.02 -13.48 -12.16
CA ARG A 51 8.02 -14.87 -11.71
C ARG A 51 9.30 -15.55 -12.20
N THR A 52 9.97 -16.27 -11.34
CA THR A 52 11.13 -17.09 -11.69
C THR A 52 10.76 -18.57 -11.57
N ALA A 53 11.63 -19.47 -12.04
CA ALA A 53 11.40 -20.90 -11.93
C ALA A 53 11.27 -21.40 -10.47
N THR A 54 11.78 -20.64 -9.50
CA THR A 54 11.87 -21.05 -8.09
C THR A 54 11.14 -20.10 -7.13
N GLY A 55 10.58 -18.99 -7.61
CA GLY A 55 10.02 -17.97 -6.74
C GLY A 55 9.38 -16.79 -7.45
N VAL A 56 9.06 -15.76 -6.65
CA VAL A 56 8.38 -14.54 -7.12
C VAL A 56 9.14 -13.32 -6.61
N ALA A 57 9.53 -12.43 -7.52
CA ALA A 57 10.09 -11.13 -7.17
C ALA A 57 8.95 -10.15 -6.93
N VAL A 58 8.96 -9.47 -5.77
CA VAL A 58 7.93 -8.53 -5.35
C VAL A 58 8.52 -7.18 -4.98
N ALA A 59 7.83 -6.10 -5.36
CA ALA A 59 8.07 -4.77 -4.82
C ALA A 59 7.29 -4.61 -3.51
N VAL A 60 8.02 -4.35 -2.43
CA VAL A 60 7.49 -4.14 -1.08
C VAL A 60 7.84 -2.75 -0.59
N ARG A 61 6.92 -2.10 0.15
CA ARG A 61 7.13 -0.75 0.69
C ARG A 61 7.34 -0.83 2.21
N CYS A 62 8.42 -0.25 2.71
CA CYS A 62 8.67 -0.17 4.15
C CYS A 62 7.62 0.71 4.85
N ARG A 63 7.00 0.24 5.93
CA ARG A 63 6.02 1.04 6.69
C ARG A 63 6.61 2.23 7.44
N ARG A 64 7.89 2.17 7.76
CA ARG A 64 8.55 3.22 8.53
C ARG A 64 9.06 4.32 7.63
N CYS A 65 9.93 3.99 6.67
CA CYS A 65 10.57 4.98 5.81
C CYS A 65 9.90 5.17 4.44
N GLY A 66 8.90 4.35 4.09
CA GLY A 66 8.20 4.44 2.80
C GLY A 66 9.01 3.98 1.59
N HIS A 67 10.27 3.56 1.78
CA HIS A 67 11.12 3.13 0.68
C HIS A 67 10.61 1.83 0.05
N VAL A 68 10.63 1.77 -1.27
CA VAL A 68 10.24 0.57 -2.03
C VAL A 68 11.48 -0.25 -2.33
N ARG A 69 11.43 -1.55 -2.05
CA ARG A 69 12.51 -2.50 -2.31
C ARG A 69 11.98 -3.69 -3.08
N GLU A 70 12.83 -4.26 -3.92
CA GLU A 70 12.60 -5.57 -4.50
C GLU A 70 12.99 -6.66 -3.51
N HIS A 71 12.17 -7.68 -3.38
CA HIS A 71 12.43 -8.85 -2.56
C HIS A 71 12.03 -10.13 -3.30
N THR A 72 12.84 -11.17 -3.21
CA THR A 72 12.55 -12.46 -3.84
C THR A 72 12.00 -13.44 -2.82
N LEU A 73 10.80 -13.97 -3.08
CA LEU A 73 10.18 -15.04 -2.32
C LEU A 73 10.49 -16.37 -3.01
N SER A 74 11.46 -17.12 -2.50
CA SER A 74 11.89 -18.41 -3.06
C SER A 74 12.22 -19.40 -1.93
N PRO A 75 11.34 -20.40 -1.64
CA PRO A 75 10.03 -20.64 -2.26
C PRO A 75 8.96 -19.62 -1.83
N LEU A 76 7.82 -19.63 -2.51
CA LEU A 76 6.65 -18.86 -2.06
C LEU A 76 6.19 -19.41 -0.69
N PRO A 77 6.00 -18.57 0.35
CA PRO A 77 5.57 -19.04 1.67
C PRO A 77 4.24 -19.79 1.61
N GLU A 78 4.07 -20.77 2.50
CA GLU A 78 2.84 -21.56 2.60
C GLU A 78 1.63 -20.66 2.87
N GLY A 79 0.50 -20.99 2.22
CA GLY A 79 -0.74 -20.21 2.32
C GLY A 79 -0.77 -18.94 1.48
N LEU A 80 0.32 -18.57 0.79
CA LEU A 80 0.32 -17.48 -0.18
C LEU A 80 0.22 -18.00 -1.61
N GLN A 81 -0.48 -17.24 -2.46
CA GLN A 81 -0.54 -17.46 -3.90
C GLN A 81 -0.51 -16.13 -4.66
N VAL A 82 -0.30 -16.21 -5.97
CA VAL A 82 -0.34 -15.03 -6.84
C VAL A 82 -1.73 -14.84 -7.39
N TYR A 83 -2.28 -13.63 -7.23
CA TYR A 83 -3.55 -13.22 -7.80
C TYR A 83 -3.30 -12.21 -8.92
N GLN A 84 -4.00 -12.39 -10.03
CA GLN A 84 -4.06 -11.39 -11.09
C GLN A 84 -5.10 -10.34 -10.71
N VAL A 85 -4.71 -9.08 -10.71
CA VAL A 85 -5.55 -7.96 -10.37
C VAL A 85 -5.70 -7.05 -11.58
N ARG A 86 -6.93 -6.67 -11.87
CA ARG A 86 -7.25 -5.57 -12.79
C ARG A 86 -8.13 -4.57 -12.06
N ILE A 87 -7.74 -3.31 -12.07
CA ILE A 87 -8.50 -2.21 -11.46
C ILE A 87 -8.97 -1.30 -12.59
N THR A 88 -10.25 -0.99 -12.60
CA THR A 88 -10.83 -0.01 -13.51
C THR A 88 -11.40 1.16 -12.71
N GLY A 89 -11.29 2.38 -13.23
CA GLY A 89 -11.92 3.56 -12.66
C GLY A 89 -12.63 4.34 -13.74
N GLU A 90 -13.93 4.57 -13.56
CA GLU A 90 -14.73 5.36 -14.50
C GLU A 90 -15.10 6.70 -13.88
N ASP A 91 -15.09 7.76 -14.68
CA ASP A 91 -15.62 9.05 -14.25
C ASP A 91 -17.12 8.91 -13.93
N GLY A 92 -17.53 9.45 -12.78
CA GLY A 92 -18.93 9.42 -12.38
C GLY A 92 -19.85 10.18 -13.36
N PRO A 93 -21.15 9.86 -13.39
CA PRO A 93 -22.11 10.43 -14.36
C PRO A 93 -22.32 11.94 -14.21
N HIS A 94 -21.78 12.55 -13.16
CA HIS A 94 -21.92 13.97 -12.85
C HIS A 94 -20.98 14.88 -13.66
N LEU A 95 -19.97 14.32 -14.33
CA LEU A 95 -19.10 15.05 -15.24
C LEU A 95 -19.67 15.01 -16.67
N PRO A 96 -19.91 16.16 -17.32
CA PRO A 96 -20.23 16.22 -18.75
C PRO A 96 -19.15 15.49 -19.57
N ASP A 97 -19.54 14.75 -20.61
CA ASP A 97 -18.60 13.95 -21.43
C ASP A 97 -17.43 14.78 -21.99
N SER A 98 -17.65 16.07 -22.28
CA SER A 98 -16.63 17.01 -22.76
C SER A 98 -15.59 17.43 -21.71
N MET A 99 -15.85 17.16 -20.43
CA MET A 99 -14.99 17.51 -19.30
C MET A 99 -14.31 16.27 -18.68
N ARG A 100 -14.55 15.07 -19.21
CA ARG A 100 -13.90 13.84 -18.76
C ARG A 100 -12.51 13.75 -19.37
N PRO A 101 -11.42 13.90 -18.60
CA PRO A 101 -10.06 13.88 -19.13
C PRO A 101 -9.67 12.51 -19.71
N LEU A 102 -10.22 11.43 -19.16
CA LEU A 102 -10.13 10.06 -19.68
C LEU A 102 -11.46 9.34 -19.38
N PRO A 103 -12.12 8.69 -20.37
CA PRO A 103 -13.40 8.04 -20.14
C PRO A 103 -13.31 6.88 -19.14
N PHE A 104 -12.14 6.24 -19.04
CA PHE A 104 -11.82 5.23 -18.04
C PHE A 104 -10.30 5.17 -17.78
N LEU A 105 -9.94 4.80 -16.56
CA LEU A 105 -8.61 4.41 -16.12
C LEU A 105 -8.56 2.90 -15.95
N GLU A 106 -7.47 2.25 -16.36
CA GLU A 106 -7.28 0.82 -16.12
C GLU A 106 -5.82 0.52 -15.76
N GLU A 107 -5.62 -0.34 -14.76
CA GLU A 107 -4.33 -0.92 -14.42
C GLU A 107 -4.45 -2.42 -14.18
N SER A 108 -3.52 -3.21 -14.74
CA SER A 108 -3.43 -4.65 -14.49
C SER A 108 -2.05 -5.02 -13.93
N PHE A 109 -2.03 -5.83 -12.88
CA PHE A 109 -0.80 -6.28 -12.23
C PHE A 109 -1.07 -7.56 -11.41
N GLU A 110 -0.04 -8.08 -10.77
CA GLU A 110 -0.12 -9.26 -9.92
C GLU A 110 0.27 -8.94 -8.49
N VAL A 111 -0.34 -9.62 -7.52
CA VAL A 111 0.00 -9.52 -6.09
C VAL A 111 0.12 -10.89 -5.47
N VAL A 112 1.03 -11.04 -4.49
CA VAL A 112 1.07 -12.21 -3.61
C VAL A 112 0.13 -11.98 -2.44
N ALA A 113 -0.81 -12.88 -2.17
CA ALA A 113 -1.78 -12.75 -1.08
C ALA A 113 -2.23 -14.11 -0.52
N ALA A 114 -2.88 -14.12 0.65
CA ALA A 114 -3.42 -15.32 1.29
C ALA A 114 -4.88 -15.63 0.91
N SER A 115 -5.65 -14.62 0.47
CA SER A 115 -7.07 -14.73 0.12
C SER A 115 -7.47 -13.68 -0.91
N LEU A 116 -8.69 -13.73 -1.45
CA LEU A 116 -9.24 -12.69 -2.33
C LEU A 116 -9.29 -11.33 -1.63
N GLN A 117 -9.77 -11.30 -0.38
CA GLN A 117 -9.81 -10.07 0.42
C GLN A 117 -8.39 -9.51 0.66
N ASP A 118 -7.40 -10.35 0.97
CA ASP A 118 -6.00 -9.90 1.12
C ASP A 118 -5.44 -9.39 -0.23
N ALA A 119 -5.80 -10.01 -1.36
CA ALA A 119 -5.42 -9.56 -2.69
C ALA A 119 -6.01 -8.18 -3.02
N HIS A 120 -7.28 -7.95 -2.70
CA HIS A 120 -7.94 -6.64 -2.82
C HIS A 120 -7.18 -5.58 -2.02
N GLU A 121 -6.94 -5.86 -0.75
CA GLU A 121 -6.25 -4.95 0.15
C GLU A 121 -4.85 -4.60 -0.35
N ARG A 122 -4.10 -5.59 -0.85
CA ARG A 122 -2.77 -5.35 -1.44
C ARG A 122 -2.84 -4.56 -2.73
N ALA A 123 -3.87 -4.76 -3.53
CA ALA A 123 -4.09 -4.02 -4.76
C ALA A 123 -4.25 -2.52 -4.50
N GLU A 124 -4.95 -2.13 -3.44
CA GLU A 124 -5.10 -0.72 -3.03
C GLU A 124 -3.74 -0.03 -2.79
N PHE A 125 -2.73 -0.75 -2.30
CA PHE A 125 -1.38 -0.22 -2.08
C PHE A 125 -0.44 -0.35 -3.29
N ALA A 126 -0.65 -1.39 -4.10
CA ALA A 126 0.21 -1.73 -5.23
C ALA A 126 -0.14 -0.96 -6.51
N SER A 127 -1.38 -0.44 -6.59
CA SER A 127 -1.84 0.43 -7.67
C SER A 127 -0.92 1.64 -7.83
N SER A 128 -0.52 1.90 -9.07
CA SER A 128 0.22 3.12 -9.44
C SER A 128 -0.73 4.25 -9.86
N LEU A 129 -1.92 3.91 -10.35
CA LEU A 129 -2.94 4.88 -10.69
C LEU A 129 -3.65 5.42 -9.44
N ARG A 130 -3.98 6.71 -9.49
CA ARG A 130 -4.84 7.36 -8.49
C ARG A 130 -6.26 7.43 -9.01
N PHE A 131 -7.15 6.67 -8.40
CA PHE A 131 -8.56 6.60 -8.78
C PHE A 131 -9.48 7.52 -7.95
N ALA A 132 -8.94 8.57 -7.34
CA ALA A 132 -9.75 9.48 -6.52
C ALA A 132 -10.87 10.11 -7.36
N GLY A 133 -12.11 10.05 -6.87
CA GLY A 133 -13.29 10.56 -7.59
C GLY A 133 -13.84 9.67 -8.71
N HIS A 134 -13.23 8.51 -8.95
CA HIS A 134 -13.71 7.54 -9.95
C HIS A 134 -14.58 6.47 -9.28
N LEU A 135 -15.53 5.91 -10.03
CA LEU A 135 -16.18 4.65 -9.69
C LEU A 135 -15.20 3.51 -9.95
N VAL A 136 -14.61 2.96 -8.89
CA VAL A 136 -13.55 1.96 -8.98
C VAL A 136 -14.12 0.56 -8.88
N ARG A 137 -13.71 -0.34 -9.78
CA ARG A 137 -14.00 -1.78 -9.73
C ARG A 137 -12.69 -2.57 -9.69
N TYR A 138 -12.69 -3.61 -8.88
CA TYR A 138 -11.57 -4.53 -8.75
C TYR A 138 -11.97 -5.87 -9.36
N TYR A 139 -11.11 -6.42 -10.20
CA TYR A 139 -11.24 -7.74 -10.77
C TYR A 139 -10.06 -8.58 -10.28
N ILE A 140 -10.34 -9.67 -9.57
CA ILE A 140 -9.33 -10.58 -9.03
C ILE A 140 -9.50 -11.94 -9.70
N ASN A 141 -8.44 -12.39 -10.38
CA ASN A 141 -8.46 -13.57 -11.26
C ASN A 141 -9.59 -13.53 -12.31
N GLY A 142 -9.95 -12.33 -12.76
CA GLY A 142 -10.98 -12.11 -13.79
C GLY A 142 -12.40 -11.94 -13.25
N GLU A 143 -12.65 -12.23 -11.98
CA GLU A 143 -13.96 -12.05 -11.35
C GLU A 143 -14.04 -10.68 -10.67
N GLU A 144 -15.17 -9.98 -10.83
CA GLU A 144 -15.40 -8.73 -10.12
C GLU A 144 -15.47 -9.03 -8.62
N HIS A 145 -14.56 -8.42 -7.88
CA HIS A 145 -14.48 -8.55 -6.44
C HIS A 145 -14.95 -7.25 -5.79
N LEU A 146 -15.92 -7.39 -4.90
CA LEU A 146 -16.40 -6.31 -4.06
C LEU A 146 -15.64 -6.38 -2.73
N ASN A 147 -15.16 -5.23 -2.26
CA ASN A 147 -14.55 -5.14 -0.96
C ASN A 147 -15.61 -5.45 0.11
N GLU A 148 -15.50 -6.60 0.78
CA GLU A 148 -16.51 -7.09 1.75
C GLU A 148 -16.66 -6.19 2.98
N ARG A 149 -15.80 -5.17 3.14
CA ARG A 149 -15.91 -4.17 4.20
C ARG A 149 -17.01 -3.12 3.96
N PHE A 150 -17.54 -3.01 2.75
CA PHE A 150 -18.52 -2.00 2.33
C PHE A 150 -19.73 -2.65 1.64
#